data_AF-A0A5D3DQ98-F1
#
_entry.id   AF-A0A5D3DQ98-F1
#
_cell.length_a   1.000
_cell.length_b   1.000
_cell.length_c   1.000
_cell.angle_alpha   90.00
_cell.angle_beta   90.00
_cell.angle_gamma   90.00
#
_symmetry.space_group_name_H-M   'P 1'
#
loop_
_entity.id
_entity.type
_entity.pdbx_description
1 polymer ?
#
loop_
_entity_poly.entity_id
_entity_poly.type
_entity_poly.pdbx_seq_one_letter_code
_entity_poly.pdbx_strand_id
1 'polypeptide(L)'
;MWLCLRRLKEEGKEGVERGQYVYELYNHDMELRVSKAGVNLLLIRWMKDLEKIFYGNIVAYDSAMLPEAGKDELPNVIWKNIYSDDGSAMPNGAPALRAVQAMARYTRREVSCLSLTDKEAIFSGNFMFTPLETGKPSTKDGR
;
A
#
# COMPACT_ATOMS: atom_id res chain seq x y z
N MET A 1 -0.96 3.86 -0.71
CA MET A 1 0.12 4.86 -0.85
C MET A 1 1.27 4.37 -1.72
N TRP A 2 2.03 3.34 -1.31
CA TRP A 2 3.18 2.84 -2.09
C TRP A 2 2.87 2.55 -3.57
N LEU A 3 1.75 1.89 -3.88
CA LEU A 3 1.30 1.64 -5.26
C LEU A 3 1.20 2.93 -6.11
N CYS A 4 0.66 4.01 -5.53
CA CYS A 4 0.54 5.30 -6.21
C CYS A 4 1.91 5.94 -6.41
N LEU A 5 2.79 5.92 -5.40
CA LEU A 5 4.13 6.48 -5.51
C LEU A 5 4.98 5.74 -6.53
N ARG A 6 4.90 4.41 -6.55
CA ARG A 6 5.56 3.57 -7.54
C ARG A 6 5.11 3.93 -8.94
N ARG A 7 3.80 4.02 -9.18
CA ARG A 7 3.26 4.41 -10.49
C ARG A 7 3.67 5.83 -10.89
N LEU A 8 3.59 6.80 -9.98
CA LEU A 8 4.00 8.18 -10.26
C LEU A 8 5.47 8.28 -10.63
N LYS A 9 6.36 7.54 -9.96
CA LYS A 9 7.80 7.52 -10.25
C LYS A 9 8.13 7.11 -11.68
N GLU A 10 7.27 6.31 -12.34
CA GLU A 10 7.45 5.92 -13.74
C GLU A 10 7.29 7.10 -14.72
N GLU A 11 6.66 8.21 -14.29
CA GLU A 11 6.54 9.46 -15.06
C GLU A 11 7.78 10.36 -14.95
N GLY A 12 8.89 9.83 -14.44
CA GLY A 12 10.17 10.54 -14.32
C GLY A 12 10.14 11.67 -13.30
N LYS A 13 10.87 12.76 -13.58
CA LYS A 13 11.09 13.86 -12.62
C LYS A 13 9.79 14.47 -12.12
N GLU A 14 8.87 14.78 -13.03
CA GLU A 14 7.57 15.36 -12.70
C GLU A 14 6.73 14.41 -11.83
N GLY A 15 6.80 13.11 -12.12
CA GLY A 15 6.19 12.07 -11.32
C GLY A 15 6.73 11.99 -9.89
N VAL A 16 8.05 12.13 -9.72
CA VAL A 16 8.70 12.18 -8.40
C VAL A 16 8.27 13.42 -7.62
N GLU A 17 8.25 14.59 -8.25
CA GLU A 17 7.79 15.84 -7.63
C GLU A 17 6.33 15.75 -7.20
N ARG A 18 5.46 15.21 -8.07
CA ARG A 18 4.06 15.00 -7.73
C ARG A 18 3.86 13.94 -6.64
N GLY A 19 4.66 12.87 -6.66
CA GLY A 19 4.68 11.85 -5.62
C GLY A 19 5.06 12.41 -4.25
N GLN A 20 6.03 13.33 -4.20
CA GLN A 20 6.42 14.04 -2.98
C GLN A 20 5.25 14.84 -2.40
N TYR A 21 4.51 15.58 -3.23
CA TYR A 21 3.34 16.32 -2.79
C TYR A 21 2.25 15.40 -2.19
N VAL A 22 1.97 14.27 -2.85
CA VAL A 22 1.01 13.27 -2.34
C VAL A 22 1.48 12.66 -1.02
N TYR A 23 2.78 12.40 -0.87
CA TYR A 23 3.37 11.88 0.36
C TYR A 23 3.28 12.89 1.52
N GLU A 24 3.49 14.18 1.27
CA GLU A 24 3.35 15.24 2.26
C GLU A 24 1.91 15.35 2.78
N LEU A 25 0.92 15.31 1.88
CA LEU A 25 -0.50 15.28 2.26
C LEU A 25 -0.84 14.05 3.11
N TYR A 26 -0.31 12.89 2.74
CA TYR A 26 -0.48 11.66 3.50
C TYR A 26 0.14 11.73 4.89
N ASN A 27 1.34 12.28 5.03
CA ASN A 27 1.97 12.46 6.34
C ASN A 27 1.20 13.41 7.23
N HIS A 28 0.68 14.51 6.67
CA HIS A 28 -0.14 15.43 7.43
C HIS A 28 -1.43 14.76 7.94
N ASP A 29 -2.11 13.96 7.10
CA ASP A 29 -3.25 13.15 7.54
C ASP A 29 -2.87 12.14 8.63
N MET A 30 -1.73 11.45 8.49
CA MET A 30 -1.23 10.54 9.52
C MET A 30 -0.96 11.27 10.83
N GLU A 31 -0.30 12.43 10.81
CA GLU A 31 0.00 13.23 11.99
C GLU A 31 -1.29 13.60 12.74
N LEU A 32 -2.32 14.07 12.01
CA LEU A 32 -3.62 14.40 12.57
C LEU A 32 -4.29 13.17 13.21
N ARG A 33 -4.22 11.99 12.58
CA ARG A 33 -4.80 10.75 13.14
C ARG A 33 -4.05 10.27 14.38
N VAL A 34 -2.71 10.34 14.38
CA VAL A 34 -1.86 9.97 15.51
C VAL A 34 -2.12 10.88 16.71
N SER A 35 -2.22 12.20 16.48
CA SER A 35 -2.58 13.16 17.53
C SER A 35 -3.98 12.90 18.09
N LYS A 36 -4.97 12.67 17.21
CA LYS A 36 -6.35 12.33 17.62
C LYS A 36 -6.43 11.02 18.43
N ALA A 37 -5.55 10.06 18.16
CA ALA A 37 -5.43 8.82 18.93
C ALA A 37 -4.76 9.01 20.31
N GLY A 38 -4.39 10.24 20.67
CA GLY A 38 -3.82 10.59 21.99
C GLY A 38 -2.30 10.59 22.05
N VAL A 39 -1.61 10.33 20.92
CA VAL A 39 -0.14 10.39 20.86
C VAL A 39 0.30 11.82 20.60
N ASN A 40 0.37 12.61 21.66
CA ASN A 40 0.75 14.03 21.60
C ASN A 40 2.19 14.29 22.08
N LEU A 41 2.72 13.43 22.95
CA LEU A 41 4.11 13.53 23.42
C LEU A 41 5.05 12.92 22.40
N LEU A 42 6.18 13.59 22.16
CA LEU A 42 7.22 13.14 21.23
C LEU A 42 6.71 12.88 19.80
N LEU A 43 5.64 13.56 19.37
CA LEU A 43 5.03 13.39 18.05
C LEU A 43 6.08 13.47 16.91
N ILE A 44 6.99 14.45 16.98
CA ILE A 44 8.09 14.59 16.01
C ILE A 44 8.97 13.35 15.94
N ARG A 45 9.26 12.72 17.07
CA ARG A 45 10.06 11.48 17.12
C ARG A 45 9.29 10.31 16.51
N TRP A 46 8.02 10.15 16.90
CA TRP A 46 7.13 9.14 16.32
C TRP A 46 6.98 9.28 14.82
N MET A 47 6.81 10.50 14.30
CA MET A 47 6.71 10.76 12.87
C MET A 47 7.99 10.36 12.13
N LYS A 48 9.18 10.63 12.69
CA LYS A 48 10.45 10.17 12.11
C LYS A 48 10.57 8.65 12.10
N ASP A 49 10.12 7.98 13.15
CA ASP A 49 10.14 6.52 13.22
C ASP A 49 9.15 5.92 12.20
N LEU A 50 7.96 6.50 12.05
CA LEU A 50 6.97 6.12 11.02
C LEU A 50 7.49 6.34 9.60
N GLU A 51 8.18 7.45 9.35
CA GLU A 51 8.84 7.74 8.07
C GLU A 51 9.90 6.69 7.73
N LYS A 52 10.74 6.32 8.70
CA LYS A 52 11.74 5.27 8.52
C LYS A 52 11.10 3.91 8.19
N ILE A 53 10.02 3.54 8.89
CA ILE A 53 9.24 2.32 8.60
C ILE A 53 8.67 2.39 7.19
N PHE A 54 8.11 3.53 6.80
CA PHE A 54 7.51 3.73 5.49
C PHE A 54 8.53 3.52 4.35
N TYR A 55 9.70 4.16 4.41
CA TYR A 55 10.73 3.98 3.38
C TYR A 55 11.34 2.57 3.40
N GLY A 56 11.51 1.97 4.58
CA GLY A 56 11.91 0.56 4.69
C GLY A 56 10.92 -0.37 3.99
N ASN A 57 9.62 -0.10 4.15
CA ASN A 57 8.55 -0.85 3.50
C ASN A 57 8.55 -0.64 1.98
N ILE A 58 8.76 0.59 1.48
CA ILE A 58 8.87 0.85 0.03
C ILE A 58 9.97 -0.01 -0.58
N VAL A 59 11.17 -0.01 0.01
CA VAL A 59 12.31 -0.78 -0.51
C VAL A 59 11.99 -2.28 -0.52
N ALA A 60 11.38 -2.79 0.55
CA ALA A 60 11.01 -4.19 0.66
C ALA A 60 9.97 -4.60 -0.40
N TYR A 61 8.92 -3.79 -0.57
CA TYR A 61 7.89 -4.07 -1.58
C TYR A 61 8.43 -3.94 -3.01
N ASP A 62 9.26 -2.92 -3.30
CA ASP A 62 9.84 -2.75 -4.63
C ASP A 62 10.75 -3.93 -5.00
N SER A 63 11.56 -4.41 -4.06
CA SER A 63 12.43 -5.59 -4.23
C SER A 63 11.60 -6.85 -4.48
N ALA A 64 10.53 -7.05 -3.74
CA ALA A 64 9.64 -8.20 -3.88
C ALA A 64 8.79 -8.21 -5.16
N MET A 65 8.78 -7.09 -5.90
CA MET A 65 8.08 -6.93 -7.18
C MET A 65 9.01 -7.03 -8.39
N LEU A 66 10.31 -7.24 -8.20
CA LEU A 66 11.25 -7.45 -9.31
C LEU A 66 10.94 -8.76 -10.05
N PRO A 67 11.21 -8.84 -11.37
CA PRO A 67 11.03 -10.07 -12.14
C PRO A 67 11.82 -11.26 -11.58
N GLU A 68 12.98 -10.99 -10.97
CA GLU A 68 13.88 -12.00 -10.39
C GLU A 68 13.47 -12.42 -8.97
N ALA A 69 12.49 -11.74 -8.36
CA ALA A 69 12.02 -12.05 -7.01
C ALA A 69 11.33 -13.41 -6.97
N GLY A 70 11.59 -14.19 -5.91
CA GLY A 70 10.92 -15.44 -5.65
C GLY A 70 9.40 -15.27 -5.51
N LYS A 71 8.63 -16.32 -5.82
CA LYS A 71 7.15 -16.27 -5.77
C LYS A 71 6.62 -15.86 -4.38
N ASP A 72 7.34 -16.25 -3.33
CA ASP A 72 6.99 -16.05 -1.93
C ASP A 72 7.55 -14.75 -1.33
N GLU A 73 8.40 -13.99 -2.04
CA GLU A 73 8.98 -12.73 -1.54
C GLU A 73 7.90 -11.71 -1.19
N LEU A 74 6.96 -11.44 -2.11
CA LEU A 74 5.89 -10.49 -1.87
C LEU A 74 4.94 -10.94 -0.73
N PRO A 75 4.46 -12.19 -0.70
CA PRO A 75 3.76 -12.74 0.48
C PRO A 75 4.52 -12.53 1.80
N ASN A 76 5.82 -12.79 1.83
CA ASN A 76 6.63 -12.66 3.05
C ASN A 76 6.74 -11.20 3.50
N VAL A 77 6.96 -10.26 2.58
CA VAL A 77 7.01 -8.83 2.89
C VAL A 77 5.63 -8.32 3.37
N ILE A 78 4.54 -8.74 2.70
CA ILE A 78 3.17 -8.40 3.13
C ILE A 78 2.89 -8.93 4.54
N TRP A 79 3.28 -10.17 4.82
CA TRP A 79 3.11 -10.74 6.16
C TRP A 79 3.83 -9.90 7.21
N LYS A 80 5.13 -9.66 7.00
CA LYS A 80 5.96 -8.91 7.94
C LYS A 80 5.45 -7.51 8.22
N ASN A 81 4.86 -6.84 7.22
CA ASN A 81 4.49 -5.43 7.32
C ASN A 81 3.00 -5.18 7.65
N ILE A 82 2.13 -6.18 7.48
CA ILE A 82 0.67 -6.00 7.59
C ILE A 82 0.02 -7.00 8.54
N TYR A 83 0.49 -8.25 8.58
CA TYR A 83 -0.16 -9.33 9.34
C TYR A 83 0.62 -9.78 10.57
N SER A 84 1.90 -9.39 10.68
CA SER A 84 2.77 -9.74 11.79
C SER A 84 3.02 -8.52 12.65
N ASP A 85 2.54 -8.57 13.90
CA ASP A 85 2.73 -7.48 14.86
C ASP A 85 4.15 -7.47 15.45
N ASP A 86 4.81 -8.63 15.51
CA ASP A 86 6.10 -8.87 16.16
C ASP A 86 7.21 -9.31 15.21
N GLY A 87 6.93 -9.41 13.90
CA GLY A 87 7.87 -9.91 12.91
C GLY A 87 8.07 -11.43 12.96
N SER A 88 7.21 -12.17 13.66
CA SER A 88 7.18 -13.64 13.64
C SER A 88 7.11 -14.20 12.22
N ALA A 89 7.63 -15.42 12.04
CA ALA A 89 7.53 -16.12 10.77
C ALA A 89 6.07 -16.42 10.41
N MET A 90 5.77 -16.42 9.11
CA MET A 90 4.42 -16.74 8.63
C MET A 90 4.03 -18.14 9.11
N PRO A 91 2.92 -18.30 9.85
CA PRO A 91 2.49 -19.59 10.32
C PRO A 91 2.05 -20.44 9.13
N ASN A 92 2.33 -21.74 9.18
CA ASN A 92 1.91 -22.71 8.17
C ASN A 92 0.38 -22.96 8.14
N GLY A 93 -0.41 -22.13 8.83
CA GLY A 93 -1.86 -22.25 8.95
C GLY A 93 -2.60 -21.73 7.73
N ALA A 94 -3.57 -22.52 7.24
CA ALA A 94 -4.29 -22.23 6.00
C ALA A 94 -5.02 -20.87 5.94
N PRO A 95 -5.68 -20.34 7.00
CA PRO A 95 -6.39 -19.07 6.90
C PRO A 95 -5.48 -17.85 6.70
N ALA A 96 -4.43 -17.71 7.52
CA ALA A 96 -3.47 -16.61 7.43
C ALA A 96 -2.73 -16.64 6.08
N LEU A 97 -2.26 -17.83 5.67
CA LEU A 97 -1.62 -18.02 4.37
C LEU A 97 -2.55 -17.63 3.22
N ARG A 98 -3.84 -18.01 3.27
CA ARG A 98 -4.81 -17.62 2.22
C ARG A 98 -5.00 -16.10 2.13
N ALA A 99 -5.10 -15.40 3.26
CA ALA A 99 -5.27 -13.95 3.28
C ALA A 99 -4.05 -13.22 2.69
N VAL A 100 -2.84 -13.60 3.13
CA VAL A 100 -1.58 -13.04 2.61
C VAL A 100 -1.45 -13.29 1.11
N GLN A 101 -1.72 -14.51 0.66
CA GLN A 101 -1.65 -14.87 -0.76
C GLN A 101 -2.71 -14.12 -1.59
N ALA A 102 -3.91 -13.91 -1.05
CA ALA A 102 -4.94 -13.09 -1.71
C ALA A 102 -4.49 -11.63 -1.85
N MET A 103 -3.91 -11.06 -0.80
CA MET A 103 -3.38 -9.69 -0.83
C MET A 103 -2.20 -9.57 -1.81
N ALA A 104 -1.28 -10.55 -1.84
CA ALA A 104 -0.19 -10.57 -2.82
C ALA A 104 -0.69 -10.62 -4.27
N ARG A 105 -1.71 -11.44 -4.55
CA ARG A 105 -2.35 -11.49 -5.89
C ARG A 105 -3.03 -10.17 -6.23
N TYR A 106 -3.77 -9.60 -5.30
CA TYR A 106 -4.42 -8.29 -5.47
C TYR A 106 -3.37 -7.21 -5.78
N THR A 107 -2.32 -7.11 -4.97
CA THR A 107 -1.23 -6.14 -5.15
C THR A 107 -0.59 -6.25 -6.53
N ARG A 108 -0.24 -7.47 -6.97
CA ARG A 108 0.34 -7.67 -8.32
C ARG A 108 -0.62 -7.23 -9.42
N ARG A 109 -1.91 -7.58 -9.31
CA ARG A 109 -2.94 -7.15 -10.26
C ARG A 109 -3.05 -5.63 -10.31
N GLU A 110 -3.15 -4.96 -9.16
CA GLU A 110 -3.28 -3.51 -9.13
C GLU A 110 -2.04 -2.79 -9.66
N VAL A 111 -0.83 -3.33 -9.46
CA VAL A 111 0.39 -2.81 -10.11
C VAL A 111 0.25 -2.89 -11.64
N SER A 112 -0.18 -4.05 -12.17
CA SER A 112 -0.41 -4.19 -13.61
C SER A 112 -1.50 -3.26 -14.12
N CYS A 113 -2.62 -3.12 -13.40
CA CYS A 113 -3.68 -2.18 -13.78
C CYS A 113 -3.19 -0.73 -13.78
N LEU A 114 -2.47 -0.30 -12.74
CA LEU A 114 -1.92 1.05 -12.66
C LEU A 114 -0.92 1.34 -13.78
N SER A 115 -0.11 0.36 -14.20
CA SER A 115 0.81 0.53 -15.34
C SER A 115 0.10 0.79 -16.68
N LEU A 116 -1.19 0.43 -16.77
CA LEU A 116 -2.03 0.70 -17.95
C LEU A 116 -2.79 2.04 -17.83
N THR A 117 -2.81 2.65 -16.64
CA THR A 117 -3.40 3.98 -16.43
C THR A 117 -2.50 5.04 -17.06
N ASP A 118 -3.08 5.92 -17.88
CA ASP A 118 -2.34 7.00 -18.51
C ASP A 118 -1.88 8.07 -17.51
N LYS A 119 -0.92 8.89 -17.96
CA LYS A 119 -0.33 9.96 -17.14
C LYS A 119 -1.38 10.97 -16.68
N GLU A 120 -2.29 11.40 -17.55
CA GLU A 120 -3.28 12.43 -17.20
C GLU A 120 -4.26 11.92 -16.14
N ALA A 121 -4.67 10.66 -16.23
CA ALA A 121 -5.51 10.00 -15.24
C ALA A 121 -4.82 9.88 -13.88
N ILE A 122 -3.56 9.41 -13.82
CA ILE A 122 -2.83 9.36 -12.54
C ILE A 122 -2.56 10.79 -12.00
N PHE A 123 -2.36 11.77 -12.89
CA PHE A 123 -2.12 13.19 -12.55
C PHE A 123 -3.36 13.98 -12.12
N SER A 124 -4.54 13.55 -12.51
CA SER A 124 -5.81 14.15 -12.08
C SER A 124 -6.44 13.40 -10.91
N GLY A 125 -5.95 12.20 -10.58
CA GLY A 125 -6.58 11.33 -9.61
C GLY A 125 -7.80 10.57 -10.16
N ASN A 126 -8.02 10.61 -11.48
CA ASN A 126 -9.12 9.93 -12.16
C ASN A 126 -8.79 8.46 -12.44
N PHE A 127 -8.55 7.69 -11.38
CA PHE A 127 -8.32 6.26 -11.45
C PHE A 127 -8.94 5.58 -10.22
N MET A 128 -9.17 4.27 -10.31
CA MET A 128 -9.68 3.50 -9.19
C MET A 128 -8.94 2.18 -9.06
N PHE A 129 -8.79 1.74 -7.81
CA PHE A 129 -8.42 0.36 -7.53
C PHE A 129 -9.63 -0.54 -7.71
N THR A 130 -9.39 -1.79 -8.10
CA THR A 130 -10.45 -2.79 -8.21
C THR A 130 -11.05 -3.05 -6.81
N PRO A 131 -12.38 -3.05 -6.64
CA PRO A 131 -13.01 -3.37 -5.36
C PRO A 131 -12.62 -4.76 -4.84
N LEU A 132 -12.44 -4.89 -3.52
CA LEU A 132 -12.16 -6.19 -2.86
C LEU A 132 -13.41 -7.08 -2.80
N GLU A 133 -14.59 -6.47 -2.73
CA GLU A 133 -15.87 -7.17 -2.79
C GLU A 133 -16.48 -6.99 -4.17
N THR A 134 -16.71 -8.11 -4.87
CA THR A 134 -17.64 -8.13 -6.00
C THR A 134 -19.05 -8.33 -5.43
N GLY A 135 -19.62 -7.26 -4.89
CA GLY A 135 -21.01 -7.29 -4.46
C GLY A 135 -21.90 -7.59 -5.68
N LYS A 136 -22.59 -8.73 -5.68
CA LYS A 136 -23.92 -8.75 -6.31
C LYS A 136 -24.73 -7.68 -5.58
N PRO A 137 -25.39 -6.73 -6.28
CA PRO A 137 -26.27 -5.80 -5.62
C PRO A 137 -27.29 -6.61 -4.82
N SER A 138 -27.38 -6.34 -3.51
CA SER A 138 -28.39 -6.99 -2.68
C SER A 138 -29.76 -6.52 -3.15
N THR A 139 -30.45 -7.34 -3.92
CA THR A 139 -31.89 -7.22 -4.14
C THR A 139 -32.61 -7.59 -2.85
N LYS A 140 -32.73 -6.63 -1.93
CA LYS A 140 -33.69 -6.58 -0.82
C LYS A 140 -33.90 -5.09 -0.49
N ASP A 141 -35.09 -4.49 -0.52
CA ASP A 141 -36.44 -5.01 -0.65
C ASP A 141 -37.28 -4.01 -1.46
N GLY A 142 -38.07 -4.54 -2.40
CA GLY A 142 -39.31 -3.93 -2.80
C GLY A 142 -40.43 -4.47 -1.91
N ARG A 143 -40.99 -3.62 -1.06
CA ARG A 143 -42.41 -3.47 -0.75
C ARG A 143 -42.60 -2.41 0.32
#